data_AF-A0A1Z2XU01-F1
#
_entry.id   AF-A0A1Z2XU01-F1
#
_cell.length_a   1.000
_cell.length_b   1.000
_cell.length_c   1.000
_cell.angle_alpha   90.00
_cell.angle_beta   90.00
_cell.angle_gamma   90.00
#
_symmetry.space_group_name_H-M   'P 1'
#
loop_
_entity.id
_entity.type
_entity.pdbx_description
1 polymer ?
#
loop_
_entity_poly.entity_id
_entity_poly.type
_entity_poly.pdbx_seq_one_letter_code
_entity_poly.pdbx_strand_id
1 'polypeptide(L)'
;MIVKVTPQWREPEILAPPWEIVHTVELPPGEFRKFKEDLLQPQPFIMEHANEMYMDSHGITHGMLVLCEGIDDGILVNSEGFAYARYSAYLSGTRTLSLMNRYPSLRDFCVQMDGLVEKYVQQALAGQEDGKFCISYSDIDVEVEKGIFNEDLSAFDWRLFLDMLSERPEFDEVENTPNEIYFTIAPEFVEEQTPGISM
;
A
#
# COMPACT_ATOMS: atom_id res chain seq x y z
N MET A 1 -8.51 8.23 3.65
CA MET A 1 -7.40 7.49 4.31
C MET A 1 -6.90 8.26 5.53
N ILE A 2 -6.73 7.62 6.69
CA ILE A 2 -6.08 8.22 7.88
C ILE A 2 -4.73 7.55 8.07
N VAL A 3 -3.63 8.33 8.04
CA VAL A 3 -2.26 7.83 8.23
C VAL A 3 -1.66 8.43 9.50
N LYS A 4 -0.92 7.62 10.27
CA LYS A 4 -0.19 8.06 11.46
C LYS A 4 1.24 8.41 11.06
N VAL A 5 1.62 9.68 11.15
CA VAL A 5 2.96 10.17 10.81
C VAL A 5 3.39 11.22 11.83
N THR A 6 4.70 11.29 12.09
CA THR A 6 5.29 12.36 12.90
C THR A 6 5.57 13.56 11.99
N PRO A 7 4.91 14.71 12.16
CA PRO A 7 5.19 15.89 11.35
C PRO A 7 6.57 16.47 11.73
N GLN A 8 7.39 16.76 10.73
CA GLN A 8 8.64 17.52 10.88
C GLN A 8 8.40 19.00 10.56
N TRP A 9 9.02 19.92 11.30
CA TRP A 9 8.75 21.35 11.19
C TRP A 9 9.94 22.13 10.61
N ARG A 10 9.72 22.84 9.49
CA ARG A 10 10.67 23.78 8.86
C ARG A 10 12.08 23.21 8.63
N GLU A 11 12.18 22.02 8.06
CA GLU A 11 13.45 21.53 7.50
C GLU A 11 13.56 21.91 6.01
N PRO A 12 14.75 22.31 5.53
CA PRO A 12 14.95 22.63 4.11
C PRO A 12 14.84 21.38 3.22
N GLU A 13 15.00 20.20 3.81
CA GLU A 13 14.94 18.89 3.15
C GLU A 13 14.48 17.84 4.17
N ILE A 14 13.65 16.88 3.75
CA ILE A 14 13.29 15.73 4.57
C ILE A 14 14.35 14.65 4.35
N LEU A 15 15.19 14.41 5.35
CA LEU A 15 16.19 13.35 5.30
C LEU A 15 15.63 12.07 5.92
N ALA A 16 15.51 11.02 5.10
CA ALA A 16 15.16 9.67 5.54
C ALA A 16 16.41 8.78 5.42
N PRO A 17 17.28 8.72 6.44
CA PRO A 17 18.47 7.87 6.38
C PRO A 17 18.04 6.41 6.22
N PRO A 18 18.77 5.61 5.41
CA PRO A 18 18.40 4.22 5.15
C PRO A 18 18.59 3.36 6.40
N TRP A 19 17.68 2.39 6.58
CA TRP A 19 17.76 1.37 7.61
C TRP A 19 17.96 0.00 6.98
N GLU A 20 18.88 -0.78 7.53
CA GLU A 20 19.00 -2.20 7.26
C GLU A 20 18.41 -2.98 8.44
N ILE A 21 17.44 -3.84 8.16
CA ILE A 21 16.80 -4.69 9.18
C ILE A 21 17.66 -5.94 9.33
N VAL A 22 18.49 -5.97 10.38
CA VAL A 22 19.37 -7.11 10.68
C VAL A 22 18.65 -8.20 11.49
N HIS A 23 17.61 -7.83 12.24
CA HIS A 23 16.80 -8.76 13.04
C HIS A 23 15.32 -8.39 13.03
N THR A 24 14.45 -9.38 13.23
CA THR A 24 13.02 -9.16 13.43
C THR A 24 12.54 -9.96 14.63
N VAL A 25 11.87 -9.28 15.57
CA VAL A 25 11.27 -9.89 16.77
C VAL A 25 9.77 -9.64 16.75
N GLU A 26 9.00 -10.66 17.06
CA GLU A 26 7.53 -10.58 17.14
C GLU A 26 7.10 -10.71 18.60
N LEU A 27 6.36 -9.71 19.09
CA LEU A 27 5.89 -9.62 20.47
C LEU A 27 4.37 -9.83 20.56
N PRO A 28 3.87 -10.49 21.62
CA PRO A 28 2.45 -10.51 21.91
C PRO A 28 1.90 -9.10 22.15
N PRO A 29 0.60 -8.82 21.88
CA PRO A 29 0.05 -7.46 21.94
C PRO A 29 0.24 -6.74 23.28
N GLY A 30 0.18 -7.49 24.39
CA GLY A 30 0.40 -6.92 25.73
C GLY A 30 1.83 -6.49 25.99
N GLU A 31 2.81 -7.21 25.45
CA GLU A 31 4.23 -6.87 25.58
C GLU A 31 4.62 -5.75 24.62
N PHE A 32 4.16 -5.84 23.38
CA PHE A 32 4.35 -4.78 22.40
C PHE A 32 3.80 -3.44 22.87
N ARG A 33 2.61 -3.44 23.48
CA ARG A 33 2.02 -2.22 24.05
C ARG A 33 2.90 -1.61 25.13
N LYS A 34 3.39 -2.41 26.08
CA LYS A 34 4.29 -1.92 27.14
C LYS A 34 5.59 -1.38 26.56
N PHE A 35 6.18 -2.10 25.61
CA PHE A 35 7.38 -1.66 24.91
C PHE A 35 7.17 -0.31 24.20
N LYS A 36 6.04 -0.16 23.50
CA LYS A 36 5.68 1.09 22.81
C LYS A 36 5.44 2.26 23.77
N GLU A 37 4.91 1.98 24.97
CA GLU A 37 4.64 2.99 26.00
C GLU A 37 5.91 3.46 26.73
N ASP A 38 6.97 2.63 26.78
CA ASP A 38 8.26 2.96 27.40
C ASP A 38 9.45 2.33 26.64
N LEU A 39 9.92 3.03 25.60
CA LEU A 39 11.04 2.59 24.74
C LEU A 39 12.41 2.66 25.44
N LEU A 40 12.51 3.38 26.56
CA LEU A 40 13.74 3.48 27.36
C LEU A 40 13.89 2.34 28.37
N GLN A 41 12.82 1.56 28.58
CA GLN A 41 12.87 0.38 29.42
C GLN A 41 13.81 -0.67 28.82
N PRO A 42 14.80 -1.19 29.58
CA PRO A 42 15.65 -2.28 29.12
C PRO A 42 14.84 -3.53 28.78
N GLN A 43 15.10 -4.11 27.60
CA GLN A 43 14.45 -5.31 27.10
C GLN A 43 15.50 -6.39 26.80
N PRO A 44 15.30 -7.64 27.27
CA PRO A 44 16.21 -8.75 26.98
C PRO A 44 16.43 -8.98 25.48
N PHE A 45 15.36 -8.92 24.68
CA PHE A 45 15.42 -9.14 23.23
C PHE A 45 16.21 -8.06 22.48
N ILE A 46 16.32 -6.84 23.03
CA ILE A 46 17.18 -5.78 22.47
C ILE A 46 18.64 -6.08 22.82
N MET A 47 18.91 -6.46 24.08
CA MET A 47 20.27 -6.75 24.53
C MET A 47 20.89 -7.93 23.79
N GLU A 48 20.11 -8.94 23.45
CA GLU A 48 20.55 -10.12 22.69
C GLU A 48 21.18 -9.74 21.34
N HIS A 49 20.65 -8.71 20.67
CA HIS A 49 21.09 -8.24 19.35
C HIS A 49 21.84 -6.90 19.39
N ALA A 50 22.20 -6.41 20.58
CA ALA A 50 22.75 -5.05 20.76
C ALA A 50 24.03 -4.79 19.95
N ASN A 51 24.87 -5.80 19.77
CA ASN A 51 26.13 -5.69 19.03
C ASN A 51 25.95 -5.58 17.51
N GLU A 52 24.76 -5.89 17.00
CA GLU A 52 24.44 -5.88 15.57
C GLU A 52 23.69 -4.59 15.18
N MET A 53 23.30 -3.77 16.17
CA MET A 53 22.62 -2.50 15.96
C MET A 53 23.60 -1.33 16.11
N TYR A 54 23.99 -0.73 15.00
CA TYR A 54 24.92 0.40 14.94
C TYR A 54 24.69 1.22 13.66
N MET A 55 25.28 2.40 13.56
CA MET A 55 25.35 3.14 12.29
C MET A 55 26.70 2.86 11.63
N ASP A 56 26.69 2.44 10.37
CA ASP A 56 27.93 2.14 9.65
C ASP A 56 28.59 3.39 9.04
N SER A 57 29.77 3.20 8.42
CA SER A 57 30.52 4.29 7.79
C SER A 57 29.85 4.89 6.55
N HIS A 58 28.84 4.23 6.00
CA HIS A 58 28.06 4.69 4.85
C HIS A 58 26.79 5.44 5.28
N GLY A 59 26.54 5.54 6.60
CA GLY A 59 25.35 6.20 7.15
C GLY A 59 24.10 5.30 7.13
N ILE A 60 24.25 3.99 6.92
CA ILE A 60 23.15 3.03 7.05
C ILE A 60 22.98 2.69 8.52
N THR A 61 21.74 2.80 9.00
CA THR A 61 21.38 2.42 10.36
C THR A 61 21.02 0.95 10.39
N HIS A 62 21.85 0.12 11.02
CA HIS A 62 21.56 -1.30 11.24
C HIS A 62 20.63 -1.42 12.44
N GLY A 63 19.46 -2.00 12.24
CA GLY A 63 18.40 -2.00 13.25
C GLY A 63 17.62 -3.30 13.28
N MET A 64 16.88 -3.46 14.35
CA MET A 64 15.91 -4.53 14.53
C MET A 64 14.50 -4.00 14.26
N LEU A 65 13.66 -4.82 13.65
CA LEU A 65 12.24 -4.58 13.53
C LEU A 65 11.49 -5.32 14.65
N VAL A 66 10.75 -4.59 15.47
CA VAL A 66 9.85 -5.16 16.48
C VAL A 66 8.42 -5.11 15.95
N LEU A 67 7.79 -6.26 15.79
CA LEU A 67 6.42 -6.45 15.33
C LEU A 67 5.49 -6.79 16.49
N CYS A 68 4.22 -6.45 16.33
CA CYS A 68 3.14 -6.95 17.18
C CYS A 68 2.41 -8.08 16.46
N GLU A 69 2.18 -9.20 17.14
CA GLU A 69 1.34 -10.28 16.61
C GLU A 69 -0.02 -9.76 16.15
N GLY A 70 -0.45 -10.17 14.95
CA GLY A 70 -1.76 -9.82 14.39
C GLY A 70 -1.95 -8.35 13.99
N ILE A 71 -0.90 -7.51 14.07
CA ILE A 71 -0.93 -6.10 13.66
C ILE A 71 0.13 -5.87 12.58
N ASP A 72 -0.21 -5.08 11.57
CA ASP A 72 0.67 -4.80 10.42
C ASP A 72 1.82 -3.83 10.78
N ASP A 73 1.58 -2.94 11.74
CA ASP A 73 2.52 -1.91 12.18
C ASP A 73 3.67 -2.47 13.04
N GLY A 74 4.83 -1.81 12.97
CA GLY A 74 6.02 -2.17 13.71
C GLY A 74 6.81 -0.95 14.21
N ILE A 75 7.86 -1.22 14.98
CA ILE A 75 8.80 -0.22 15.47
C ILE A 75 10.21 -0.65 15.06
N LEU A 76 10.89 0.18 14.28
CA LEU A 76 12.33 0.05 14.05
C LEU A 76 13.07 0.47 15.32
N VAL A 77 14.11 -0.28 15.66
CA VAL A 77 14.92 -0.09 16.87
C VAL A 77 16.38 -0.15 16.47
N ASN A 78 17.15 0.84 16.88
CA ASN A 78 18.61 0.74 16.94
C ASN A 78 19.03 1.07 18.37
N SER A 79 19.76 0.16 18.99
CA SER A 79 20.17 0.31 20.38
C SER A 79 21.57 0.88 20.58
N GLU A 80 22.41 0.93 19.54
CA GLU A 80 23.85 1.27 19.63
C GLU A 80 24.57 0.58 20.81
N GLY A 81 24.34 -0.72 21.01
CA GLY A 81 24.96 -1.49 22.10
C GLY A 81 24.26 -1.41 23.45
N PHE A 82 23.14 -0.69 23.58
CA PHE A 82 22.34 -0.64 24.81
C PHE A 82 21.22 -1.70 24.83
N ALA A 83 20.59 -1.91 26.00
CA ALA A 83 19.44 -2.81 26.17
C ALA A 83 18.08 -2.16 25.88
N TYR A 84 18.05 -0.92 25.40
CA TYR A 84 16.80 -0.18 25.15
C TYR A 84 16.83 0.44 23.74
N ALA A 85 15.70 0.94 23.26
CA ALA A 85 15.60 1.52 21.93
C ALA A 85 16.14 2.96 21.91
N ARG A 86 17.47 3.10 21.79
CA ARG A 86 18.15 4.41 21.75
C ARG A 86 17.65 5.28 20.60
N TYR A 87 17.48 4.67 19.43
CA TYR A 87 16.78 5.23 18.28
C TYR A 87 15.60 4.34 17.95
N SER A 88 14.49 4.97 17.57
CA SER A 88 13.31 4.24 17.13
C SER A 88 12.50 5.02 16.11
N ALA A 89 11.78 4.29 15.27
CA ALA A 89 10.83 4.86 14.33
C ALA A 89 9.58 3.98 14.23
N TYR A 90 8.41 4.59 14.25
CA TYR A 90 7.17 3.88 13.97
C TYR A 90 7.07 3.63 12.47
N LEU A 91 6.84 2.38 12.08
CA LEU A 91 6.68 1.98 10.69
C LEU A 91 5.28 1.39 10.50
N SER A 92 4.39 2.12 9.83
CA SER A 92 3.06 1.60 9.50
C SER A 92 3.13 0.63 8.34
N GLY A 93 2.27 -0.39 8.34
CA GLY A 93 2.18 -1.32 7.21
C GLY A 93 3.40 -2.21 7.03
N THR A 94 4.11 -2.52 8.13
CA THR A 94 5.42 -3.16 8.06
C THR A 94 5.36 -4.59 7.55
N ARG A 95 4.35 -5.39 7.92
CA ARG A 95 4.24 -6.76 7.39
C ARG A 95 3.92 -6.72 5.91
N THR A 96 3.01 -5.85 5.50
CA THR A 96 2.70 -5.62 4.09
C THR A 96 3.97 -5.23 3.32
N LEU A 97 4.75 -4.27 3.82
CA LEU A 97 6.03 -3.88 3.22
C LEU A 97 7.04 -5.05 3.16
N SER A 98 7.14 -5.83 4.24
CA SER A 98 8.01 -7.01 4.28
C SER A 98 7.61 -8.07 3.26
N LEU A 99 6.29 -8.32 3.10
CA LEU A 99 5.75 -9.22 2.09
C LEU A 99 6.05 -8.74 0.67
N MET A 100 5.83 -7.45 0.39
CA MET A 100 6.11 -6.85 -0.92
C MET A 100 7.60 -6.87 -1.27
N ASN A 101 8.48 -6.65 -0.29
CA ASN A 101 9.93 -6.73 -0.50
C ASN A 101 10.41 -8.17 -0.69
N ARG A 102 9.80 -9.13 0.00
CA ARG A 102 10.14 -10.56 -0.12
C ARG A 102 9.68 -11.15 -1.45
N TYR A 103 8.53 -10.70 -1.96
CA TYR A 103 7.92 -11.18 -3.19
C TYR A 103 7.68 -10.02 -4.17
N PRO A 104 8.70 -9.61 -4.95
CA PRO A 104 8.54 -8.55 -5.95
C PRO A 104 7.39 -8.82 -6.92
N SER A 105 7.13 -10.08 -7.28
CA SER A 105 6.01 -10.46 -8.14
C SER A 105 4.64 -10.12 -7.56
N LEU A 106 4.47 -10.14 -6.22
CA LEU A 106 3.23 -9.71 -5.58
C LEU A 106 3.07 -8.19 -5.68
N ARG A 107 4.16 -7.45 -5.44
CA ARG A 107 4.17 -6.00 -5.60
C ARG A 107 3.82 -5.60 -7.03
N ASP A 108 4.47 -6.22 -8.00
CA ASP A 108 4.29 -5.91 -9.42
C ASP A 108 2.86 -6.27 -9.85
N PHE A 109 2.33 -7.41 -9.40
CA PHE A 109 0.92 -7.78 -9.58
C PHE A 109 -0.05 -6.72 -9.02
N CYS A 110 0.15 -6.26 -7.78
CA CYS A 110 -0.69 -5.22 -7.19
C CYS A 110 -0.66 -3.92 -7.99
N VAL A 111 0.52 -3.50 -8.46
CA VAL A 111 0.67 -2.29 -9.29
C VAL A 111 -0.04 -2.45 -10.64
N GLN A 112 0.08 -3.62 -11.27
CA GLN A 112 -0.58 -3.89 -12.55
C GLN A 112 -2.12 -3.92 -12.41
N MET A 113 -2.64 -4.57 -11.37
CA MET A 113 -4.08 -4.62 -11.08
C MET A 113 -4.65 -3.21 -10.80
N ASP A 114 -3.98 -2.44 -9.95
CA ASP A 114 -4.38 -1.06 -9.64
C ASP A 114 -4.37 -0.17 -10.89
N GLY A 115 -3.33 -0.29 -11.73
CA GLY A 115 -3.24 0.44 -12.99
C GLY A 115 -4.36 0.10 -13.99
N LEU A 116 -4.79 -1.17 -14.04
CA LEU A 116 -5.92 -1.58 -14.88
C LEU A 116 -7.25 -1.02 -14.38
N VAL A 117 -7.48 -1.09 -13.07
CA VAL A 117 -8.67 -0.51 -12.43
C VAL A 117 -8.74 0.98 -12.70
N GLU A 118 -7.63 1.70 -12.47
CA GLU A 118 -7.55 3.14 -12.73
C GLU A 118 -7.84 3.48 -14.19
N LYS A 119 -7.25 2.72 -15.13
CA LYS A 119 -7.53 2.90 -16.56
C LYS A 119 -9.03 2.81 -16.86
N TYR A 120 -9.72 1.81 -16.32
CA TYR A 120 -11.14 1.62 -16.57
C TYR A 120 -12.03 2.63 -15.86
N VAL A 121 -11.62 3.12 -14.68
CA VAL A 121 -12.26 4.27 -14.05
C VAL A 121 -12.18 5.49 -14.96
N GLN A 122 -11.00 5.80 -15.50
CA GLN A 122 -10.85 6.95 -16.41
C GLN A 122 -11.64 6.77 -17.72
N GLN A 123 -11.69 5.55 -18.28
CA GLN A 123 -12.52 5.27 -19.45
C GLN A 123 -14.01 5.45 -19.15
N ALA A 124 -14.48 4.97 -18.00
CA ALA A 124 -15.87 5.09 -17.60
C ALA A 124 -16.29 6.55 -17.40
N LEU A 125 -15.45 7.35 -16.74
CA LEU A 125 -15.71 8.77 -16.53
C LEU A 125 -15.75 9.56 -17.84
N ALA A 126 -14.87 9.26 -18.79
CA ALA A 126 -14.80 9.95 -20.08
C ALA A 126 -15.83 9.45 -21.11
N GLY A 127 -16.24 8.19 -21.00
CA GLY A 127 -17.12 7.51 -21.94
C GLY A 127 -18.56 7.35 -21.45
N GLN A 128 -18.90 7.89 -20.28
CA GLN A 128 -20.25 7.77 -19.72
C GLN A 128 -21.32 8.45 -20.60
N GLU A 129 -22.48 7.80 -20.68
CA GLU A 129 -23.70 8.37 -21.23
C GLU A 129 -24.76 8.38 -20.14
N ASP A 130 -25.20 9.58 -19.71
CA ASP A 130 -26.21 9.76 -18.65
C ASP A 130 -25.84 9.02 -17.34
N GLY A 131 -24.58 9.12 -16.92
CA GLY A 131 -24.08 8.46 -15.71
C GLY A 131 -23.91 6.95 -15.83
N LYS A 132 -23.97 6.38 -17.03
CA LYS A 132 -23.82 4.95 -17.27
C LYS A 132 -22.66 4.65 -18.19
N PHE A 133 -21.97 3.55 -17.92
CA PHE A 133 -20.91 3.02 -18.77
C PHE A 133 -20.99 1.50 -18.85
N CYS A 134 -20.58 0.92 -19.97
CA CYS A 134 -20.62 -0.52 -20.19
C CYS A 134 -19.31 -0.99 -20.83
N ILE A 135 -18.78 -2.11 -20.36
CA ILE A 135 -17.55 -2.72 -20.86
C ILE A 135 -17.80 -4.20 -21.12
N SER A 136 -17.35 -4.69 -22.28
CA SER A 136 -17.37 -6.12 -22.59
C SER A 136 -16.17 -6.83 -21.96
N TYR A 137 -16.38 -8.05 -21.45
CA TYR A 137 -15.26 -8.90 -20.99
C TYR A 137 -14.25 -9.18 -22.09
N SER A 138 -14.69 -9.30 -23.36
CA SER A 138 -13.78 -9.52 -24.48
C SER A 138 -12.77 -8.39 -24.68
N ASP A 139 -13.18 -7.16 -24.38
CA ASP A 139 -12.31 -6.00 -24.55
C ASP A 139 -11.23 -5.99 -23.46
N ILE A 140 -11.60 -6.39 -22.24
CA ILE A 140 -10.67 -6.57 -21.12
C ILE A 140 -9.70 -7.72 -21.43
N ASP A 141 -10.19 -8.88 -21.88
CA ASP A 141 -9.35 -10.03 -22.24
C ASP A 141 -8.28 -9.65 -23.28
N VAL A 142 -8.69 -8.96 -24.35
CA VAL A 142 -7.77 -8.50 -25.41
C VAL A 142 -6.72 -7.54 -24.86
N GLU A 143 -7.07 -6.70 -23.89
CA GLU A 143 -6.12 -5.78 -23.26
C GLU A 143 -5.17 -6.47 -22.29
N VAL A 144 -5.67 -7.41 -21.49
CA VAL A 144 -4.86 -8.24 -20.60
C VAL A 144 -3.86 -9.07 -21.42
N GLU A 145 -4.30 -9.68 -22.52
CA GLU A 145 -3.44 -10.44 -23.44
C GLU A 145 -2.37 -9.58 -24.12
N LYS A 146 -2.67 -8.32 -24.44
CA LYS A 146 -1.71 -7.38 -25.02
C LYS A 146 -0.65 -6.89 -24.01
N GLY A 147 -0.88 -7.16 -22.72
CA GLY A 147 -0.06 -6.69 -21.62
C GLY A 147 -0.28 -5.20 -21.37
N ILE A 148 -0.54 -4.84 -20.12
CA ILE A 148 -0.42 -3.44 -19.70
C ILE A 148 1.07 -3.21 -19.48
N PHE A 149 1.64 -2.19 -20.13
CA PHE A 149 3.06 -1.81 -19.98
C PHE A 149 4.12 -2.84 -20.47
N ASN A 150 3.83 -3.67 -21.48
CA ASN A 150 4.77 -4.67 -22.03
C ASN A 150 5.21 -5.77 -21.04
N GLU A 151 4.49 -5.98 -19.95
CA GLU A 151 4.68 -7.10 -19.04
C GLU A 151 3.50 -8.06 -19.13
N ASP A 152 3.80 -9.36 -19.17
CA ASP A 152 2.81 -10.43 -19.30
C ASP A 152 1.95 -10.46 -18.04
N LEU A 153 0.72 -9.94 -18.12
CA LEU A 153 -0.27 -9.90 -17.03
C LEU A 153 -0.91 -11.28 -16.81
N SER A 154 -0.08 -12.33 -16.92
CA SER A 154 -0.42 -13.75 -16.86
C SER A 154 -1.14 -14.20 -15.58
N ALA A 155 -1.21 -13.32 -14.57
CA ALA A 155 -1.84 -13.56 -13.29
C ALA A 155 -3.15 -12.77 -13.06
N PHE A 156 -3.77 -12.19 -14.09
CA PHE A 156 -5.00 -11.42 -13.95
C PHE A 156 -6.10 -12.18 -13.18
N ASP A 157 -6.68 -11.53 -12.17
CA ASP A 157 -7.75 -12.08 -11.36
C ASP A 157 -9.04 -11.27 -11.53
N TRP A 158 -10.02 -11.90 -12.20
CA TRP A 158 -11.30 -11.28 -12.54
C TRP A 158 -12.11 -10.86 -11.30
N ARG A 159 -12.05 -11.68 -10.25
CA ARG A 159 -12.81 -11.43 -9.03
C ARG A 159 -12.21 -10.24 -8.29
N LEU A 160 -10.89 -10.24 -8.12
CA LEU A 160 -10.20 -9.12 -7.50
C LEU A 160 -10.41 -7.82 -8.29
N PHE A 161 -10.36 -7.87 -9.62
CA PHE A 161 -10.63 -6.71 -10.47
C PHE A 161 -12.03 -6.11 -10.23
N LEU A 162 -13.06 -6.95 -10.20
CA LEU A 162 -14.44 -6.52 -9.93
C LEU A 162 -14.64 -5.99 -8.50
N ASP A 163 -14.02 -6.66 -7.51
CA ASP A 163 -14.05 -6.22 -6.12
C ASP A 163 -13.39 -4.82 -6.01
N MET A 164 -12.21 -4.62 -6.60
CA MET A 164 -11.51 -3.34 -6.61
C MET A 164 -12.30 -2.24 -7.32
N LEU A 165 -12.94 -2.53 -8.45
CA LEU A 165 -13.84 -1.59 -9.13
C LEU A 165 -15.00 -1.20 -8.21
N SER A 166 -15.63 -2.16 -7.54
CA SER A 166 -16.78 -1.89 -6.65
C SER A 166 -16.41 -1.07 -5.41
N GLU A 167 -15.13 -1.05 -5.04
CA GLU A 167 -14.58 -0.23 -3.94
C GLU A 167 -14.24 1.21 -4.37
N ARG A 168 -14.29 1.51 -5.68
CA ARG A 168 -13.99 2.84 -6.22
C ARG A 168 -15.11 3.82 -5.88
N PRO A 169 -14.78 4.99 -5.29
CA PRO A 169 -15.79 6.01 -4.98
C PRO A 169 -16.48 6.58 -6.23
N GLU A 170 -15.87 6.41 -7.41
CA GLU A 170 -16.42 6.89 -8.69
C GLU A 170 -17.65 6.08 -9.16
N PHE A 171 -17.86 4.88 -8.63
CA PHE A 171 -18.97 4.01 -9.00
C PHE A 171 -19.95 3.85 -7.83
N ASP A 172 -21.22 4.17 -8.09
CA ASP A 172 -22.31 3.92 -7.15
C ASP A 172 -22.78 2.46 -7.21
N GLU A 173 -22.76 1.88 -8.42
CA GLU A 173 -23.15 0.50 -8.66
C GLU A 173 -22.29 -0.14 -9.76
N VAL A 174 -21.90 -1.40 -9.53
CA VAL A 174 -21.20 -2.24 -10.51
C VAL A 174 -21.99 -3.54 -10.66
N GLU A 175 -22.68 -3.68 -11.79
CA GLU A 175 -23.43 -4.90 -12.13
C GLU A 175 -22.67 -5.70 -13.18
N ASN A 176 -22.71 -7.02 -13.10
CA ASN A 176 -22.15 -7.89 -14.13
C ASN A 176 -23.20 -8.85 -14.68
N THR A 177 -23.09 -9.08 -15.98
CA THR A 177 -23.77 -10.14 -16.72
C THR A 177 -22.72 -11.14 -17.20
N PRO A 178 -23.09 -12.25 -17.86
CA PRO A 178 -22.10 -13.18 -18.40
C PRO A 178 -21.12 -12.59 -19.44
N ASN A 179 -21.46 -11.46 -20.06
CA ASN A 179 -20.70 -10.89 -21.18
C ASN A 179 -20.16 -9.48 -20.89
N GLU A 180 -20.87 -8.70 -20.09
CA GLU A 180 -20.63 -7.26 -19.92
C GLU A 180 -20.71 -6.85 -18.45
N ILE A 181 -19.95 -5.81 -18.12
CA ILE A 181 -19.95 -5.10 -16.84
C ILE A 181 -20.61 -3.74 -17.08
N TYR A 182 -21.60 -3.42 -16.25
CA TYR A 182 -22.30 -2.15 -16.24
C TYR A 182 -21.91 -1.34 -15.01
N PHE A 183 -21.59 -0.08 -15.22
CA PHE A 183 -21.20 0.88 -14.19
C PHE A 183 -22.26 1.98 -14.12
N THR A 184 -22.73 2.26 -12.92
CA THR A 184 -23.45 3.50 -12.59
C THR A 184 -22.45 4.43 -11.92
N ILE A 185 -22.15 5.55 -12.57
CA ILE A 185 -21.23 6.57 -12.08
C ILE A 185 -21.89 7.32 -10.92
N ALA A 186 -21.16 7.53 -9.83
CA ALA A 186 -21.71 8.28 -8.70
C ALA A 186 -22.04 9.73 -9.11
N PRO A 187 -23.16 10.32 -8.64
CA PRO A 187 -23.67 11.60 -9.12
C PRO A 187 -22.65 12.75 -9.11
N GLU A 188 -21.74 12.76 -8.15
CA GLU A 188 -20.64 13.73 -8.03
C GLU A 188 -19.59 13.68 -9.16
N PHE A 189 -19.54 12.58 -9.91
CA PHE A 189 -18.62 12.37 -11.04
C PHE A 189 -19.33 12.31 -12.40
N VAL A 190 -20.64 12.53 -12.45
CA VAL A 190 -21.40 12.59 -13.71
C VAL A 190 -21.10 13.92 -14.39
N GLU A 191 -20.53 13.89 -15.60
CA GLU A 191 -20.38 15.10 -16.40
C GLU A 191 -21.77 15.57 -16.88
N GLU A 192 -22.20 16.78 -16.49
CA GLU A 192 -23.38 17.42 -17.06
C GLU A 192 -23.15 17.61 -18.57
N GLN A 193 -23.76 16.77 -19.40
CA GLN A 193 -23.82 17.01 -20.84
C GLN A 193 -24.50 18.37 -21.06
N THR A 194 -23.69 19.40 -21.30
CA THR A 194 -24.23 20.71 -21.69
C THR A 194 -24.96 20.48 -23.01
N PRO A 195 -26.30 20.70 -23.09
CA PRO A 195 -27.01 20.46 -24.33
C PRO A 195 -26.41 21.37 -25.39
N GLY A 196 -25.94 20.77 -26.48
CA GLY A 196 -25.38 21.50 -27.60
C GLY A 196 -26.32 22.64 -27.99
N ILE A 197 -25.82 23.87 -27.84
CA ILE A 197 -26.50 25.05 -28.38
C ILE A 197 -26.54 24.83 -29.90
N SER A 198 -27.70 24.40 -30.37
CA SER A 198 -28.03 24.41 -31.79
C SER A 198 -28.09 25.87 -32.23
N MET A 199 -27.19 26.28 -33.12
CA MET A 199 -27.35 27.45 -33.98
C MET A 199 -27.12 27.04 -35.43
#